data_AF-A0A150HE32-F1
#
_entry.id   AF-A0A150HE32-F1
#
_cell.length_a   1.000
_cell.length_b   1.000
_cell.length_c   1.000
_cell.angle_alpha   90.00
_cell.angle_beta   90.00
_cell.angle_gamma   90.00
#
_symmetry.space_group_name_H-M   'P 1'
#
loop_
_entity.id
_entity.type
_entity.pdbx_description
1 polymer ?
#
loop_
_entity_poly.entity_id
_entity_poly.type
_entity_poly.pdbx_seq_one_letter_code
_entity_poly.pdbx_strand_id
1 'polypeptide(L)'
;MEQVGAKTVAAFLNSSGGPLLIGVDDAGRVHGLDRDFATLRTPDADRFELWLGDMLATSLGKNAAAMPRIRFAEVDGATVCAVRCPRAPEPVFVAQGGGTELWVRVGNSTRAFGVDEAVTYVARHFRPDRRSDARVIADR
;
A
#
# COMPACT_ATOMS: atom_id res chain seq x y z
N MET A 1 11.92 6.60 5.30
CA MET A 1 11.70 5.71 4.14
C MET A 1 10.42 4.91 4.31
N GLU A 2 10.25 4.23 5.45
CA GLU A 2 9.05 3.44 5.83
C GLU A 2 7.72 4.18 5.62
N GLN A 3 7.57 5.39 6.17
CA GLN A 3 6.32 6.15 6.02
C GLN A 3 5.99 6.54 4.57
N VAL A 4 6.98 6.75 3.70
CA VAL A 4 6.75 7.10 2.29
C VAL A 4 6.22 5.89 1.51
N GLY A 5 6.78 4.71 1.78
CA GLY A 5 6.31 3.44 1.21
C GLY A 5 4.87 3.13 1.62
N ALA A 6 4.57 3.18 2.92
CA ALA A 6 3.23 2.92 3.44
C ALA A 6 2.17 3.87 2.84
N LYS A 7 2.47 5.17 2.78
CA LYS A 7 1.58 6.17 2.16
C LYS A 7 1.32 5.90 0.69
N THR A 8 2.35 5.47 -0.04
CA THR A 8 2.21 5.15 -1.47
C THR A 8 1.40 3.88 -1.70
N VAL A 9 1.63 2.84 -0.89
CA VAL A 9 0.81 1.62 -0.92
C VAL A 9 -0.65 1.94 -0.59
N ALA A 10 -0.91 2.66 0.50
CA ALA A 10 -2.26 3.11 0.86
C ALA A 10 -2.92 3.91 -0.27
N ALA A 11 -2.18 4.83 -0.89
CA ALA A 11 -2.67 5.62 -2.01
C ALA A 11 -3.08 4.75 -3.21
N PHE A 12 -2.30 3.73 -3.55
CA PHE A 12 -2.68 2.79 -4.61
C PHE A 12 -3.91 1.97 -4.23
N LEU A 13 -3.93 1.41 -3.01
CA LEU A 13 -5.06 0.64 -2.48
C LEU A 13 -6.36 1.47 -2.52
N ASN A 14 -6.29 2.75 -2.16
CA ASN A 14 -7.43 3.66 -2.16
C ASN A 14 -7.87 4.17 -3.54
N SER A 15 -7.12 3.85 -4.59
CA SER A 15 -7.34 4.37 -5.94
C SER A 15 -7.66 3.23 -6.92
N SER A 16 -7.07 3.25 -8.12
CA SER A 16 -7.26 2.18 -9.10
C SER A 16 -6.31 0.98 -8.89
N GLY A 17 -5.58 0.94 -7.77
CA GLY A 17 -4.40 0.07 -7.63
C GLY A 17 -3.20 0.59 -8.41
N GLY A 18 -2.13 -0.19 -8.42
CA GLY A 18 -0.92 0.12 -9.19
C GLY A 18 0.34 -0.54 -8.62
N PRO A 19 1.46 -0.48 -9.36
CA PRO A 19 2.74 -0.95 -8.88
C PRO A 19 3.49 0.16 -8.12
N LEU A 20 4.10 -0.20 -7.00
CA LEU A 20 5.22 0.53 -6.41
C LEU A 20 6.51 -0.24 -6.73
N LEU A 21 7.48 0.44 -7.33
CA LEU A 21 8.82 -0.11 -7.56
C LEU A 21 9.78 0.46 -6.51
N ILE A 22 10.58 -0.41 -5.91
CA ILE A 22 11.60 -0.08 -4.91
C ILE A 22 12.95 -0.53 -5.47
N GLY A 23 13.97 0.32 -5.33
CA GLY A 23 15.28 0.13 -5.98
C GLY A 23 15.32 0.65 -7.42
N VAL A 24 14.33 1.46 -7.83
CA VAL A 24 14.25 2.10 -9.15
C VAL A 24 13.90 3.58 -8.97
N ASP A 25 14.55 4.47 -9.72
CA ASP A 25 14.22 5.90 -9.70
C ASP A 25 13.11 6.30 -10.68
N ASP A 26 12.68 7.56 -10.63
CA ASP A 26 11.61 8.10 -11.47
C ASP A 26 11.96 8.11 -12.99
N ALA A 27 13.24 7.98 -13.34
CA ALA A 27 13.70 7.85 -14.72
C ALA A 27 13.80 6.37 -15.16
N GLY A 28 13.44 5.43 -14.29
CA GLY A 28 13.50 4.00 -14.55
C GLY A 28 14.91 3.41 -14.39
N ARG A 29 15.87 4.14 -13.81
CA ARG A 29 17.21 3.58 -13.56
C ARG A 29 17.19 2.69 -12.33
N VAL A 30 17.82 1.53 -12.45
CA VAL A 30 17.95 0.56 -11.37
C VAL A 30 19.08 0.99 -10.44
N HIS A 31 18.76 1.12 -9.15
CA HIS A 31 19.71 1.39 -8.07
C HIS A 31 19.92 0.17 -7.15
N GLY A 32 19.03 -0.82 -7.23
CA GLY A 32 19.07 -2.02 -6.41
C GLY A 32 18.56 -1.80 -4.98
N LEU A 33 18.60 -2.86 -4.18
CA LEU A 33 18.18 -2.89 -2.78
C LEU A 33 19.33 -3.11 -1.79
N ASP A 34 20.59 -3.07 -2.23
CA ASP A 34 21.75 -3.38 -1.38
C ASP A 34 21.79 -2.55 -0.09
N ARG A 35 21.44 -1.25 -0.20
CA ARG A 35 21.38 -0.34 0.95
C ARG A 35 20.24 -0.69 1.88
N ASP A 36 19.10 -1.11 1.34
CA ASP A 36 17.93 -1.52 2.10
C ASP A 36 18.20 -2.84 2.84
N PHE A 37 18.78 -3.83 2.15
CA PHE A 37 19.19 -5.11 2.71
C PHE A 37 20.22 -4.96 3.83
N ALA A 38 21.15 -4.01 3.71
CA ALA A 38 22.14 -3.73 4.74
C ALA A 38 21.55 -3.25 6.08
N THR A 39 20.29 -2.81 6.11
CA THR A 39 19.59 -2.44 7.36
C THR A 39 19.01 -3.66 8.10
N LEU A 40 18.98 -4.82 7.44
CA LEU A 40 18.44 -6.06 7.98
C LEU A 40 19.53 -6.87 8.68
N ARG A 41 19.12 -7.70 9.64
CA ARG A 41 20.03 -8.64 10.31
C ARG A 41 20.63 -9.66 9.34
N THR A 42 19.87 -10.05 8.32
CA THR A 42 20.35 -10.87 7.20
C THR A 42 19.97 -10.13 5.91
N PRO A 43 20.95 -9.75 5.08
CA PRO A 43 20.73 -8.93 3.91
C PRO A 43 20.24 -9.78 2.72
N ASP A 44 18.98 -10.20 2.77
CA ASP A 44 18.36 -10.98 1.72
C ASP A 44 16.91 -10.53 1.42
N ALA A 45 16.40 -10.96 0.26
CA ALA A 45 15.07 -10.60 -0.21
C ALA A 45 13.94 -11.12 0.69
N ASP A 46 14.10 -12.32 1.27
CA ASP A 46 13.09 -12.93 2.13
C ASP A 46 12.89 -12.12 3.42
N ARG A 47 13.99 -11.67 4.03
CA ARG A 47 13.95 -10.79 5.21
C ARG A 47 13.40 -9.42 4.88
N PHE A 48 13.70 -8.91 3.70
CA PHE A 48 13.12 -7.66 3.24
C PHE A 48 11.60 -7.79 3.04
N GLU A 49 11.12 -8.90 2.48
CA GLU A 49 9.68 -9.16 2.33
C GLU A 49 8.97 -9.21 3.69
N LEU A 50 9.54 -9.93 4.66
CA LEU A 50 9.01 -10.00 6.02
C LEU A 50 8.96 -8.61 6.67
N TRP A 51 10.06 -7.87 6.64
CA TRP A 51 10.11 -6.52 7.19
C TRP A 51 9.10 -5.58 6.51
N LEU A 52 8.98 -5.64 5.18
CA LEU A 52 8.05 -4.82 4.43
C LEU A 52 6.59 -5.17 4.80
N GLY A 53 6.28 -6.45 4.93
CA GLY A 53 4.98 -6.93 5.40
C GLY A 53 4.63 -6.42 6.80
N ASP A 54 5.56 -6.51 7.75
CA ASP A 54 5.38 -6.04 9.13
C ASP A 54 5.23 -4.51 9.22
N MET A 55 6.01 -3.77 8.43
CA MET A 55 5.91 -2.31 8.33
C MET A 55 4.55 -1.88 7.77
N LEU A 56 4.07 -2.55 6.72
CA LEU A 56 2.74 -2.31 6.16
C LEU A 56 1.63 -2.69 7.15
N ALA A 57 1.76 -3.81 7.86
CA ALA A 57 0.78 -4.24 8.86
C ALA A 57 0.68 -3.25 10.03
N THR A 58 1.82 -2.73 10.49
CA THR A 58 1.88 -1.69 11.53
C THR A 58 1.25 -0.38 11.05
N SER A 59 1.50 -0.01 9.78
CA SER A 59 1.08 1.29 9.24
C SER A 59 -0.38 1.32 8.78
N LEU A 60 -0.88 0.22 8.19
CA LEU A 60 -2.16 0.15 7.46
C LEU A 60 -3.18 -0.77 8.13
N GLY A 61 -2.77 -1.55 9.14
CA GLY A 61 -3.52 -2.67 9.67
C GLY A 61 -3.36 -3.95 8.85
N LYS A 62 -3.58 -5.09 9.51
CA LYS A 62 -3.28 -6.43 8.97
C LYS A 62 -4.08 -6.79 7.71
N ASN A 63 -5.36 -6.40 7.66
CA ASN A 63 -6.22 -6.71 6.50
C ASN A 63 -5.72 -6.00 5.24
N ALA A 64 -5.42 -4.70 5.33
CA ALA A 64 -4.90 -3.93 4.21
C ALA A 64 -3.50 -4.41 3.80
N ALA A 65 -2.63 -4.74 4.77
CA ALA A 65 -1.28 -5.22 4.50
C ALA A 65 -1.23 -6.60 3.80
N ALA A 66 -2.28 -7.41 3.89
CA ALA A 66 -2.38 -8.68 3.19
C ALA A 66 -2.73 -8.54 1.68
N MET A 67 -3.12 -7.35 1.23
CA MET A 67 -3.58 -7.13 -0.14
C MET A 67 -2.44 -6.99 -1.18
N PRO A 68 -1.36 -6.23 -0.91
CA PRO A 68 -0.28 -6.08 -1.88
C PRO A 68 0.44 -7.41 -2.13
N ARG A 69 0.84 -7.64 -3.38
CA ARG A 69 1.68 -8.78 -3.76
C ARG A 69 3.12 -8.31 -3.97
N ILE A 70 4.03 -8.84 -3.18
CA ILE A 70 5.45 -8.51 -3.22
C ILE A 70 6.17 -9.51 -4.12
N ARG A 71 7.05 -9.00 -4.98
CA ARG A 71 7.89 -9.80 -5.88
C ARG A 71 9.25 -9.13 -6.03
N PHE A 72 10.29 -9.95 -6.08
CA PHE A 72 11.65 -9.51 -6.38
C PHE A 72 12.06 -9.96 -7.77
N ALA A 73 12.93 -9.18 -8.40
CA ALA A 73 13.53 -9.51 -9.68
C ALA A 73 14.98 -9.00 -9.71
N GLU A 74 15.84 -9.73 -10.43
CA GLU A 74 17.17 -9.25 -10.79
C GLU A 74 17.08 -8.48 -12.12
N VAL A 75 17.54 -7.24 -12.11
CA VAL A 75 17.60 -6.38 -13.30
C VAL A 75 18.97 -5.72 -13.33
N ASP A 76 19.71 -5.87 -14.43
CA ASP A 76 21.06 -5.32 -14.60
C ASP A 76 22.05 -5.68 -13.47
N GLY A 77 21.89 -6.88 -12.89
CA GLY A 77 22.73 -7.38 -11.80
C GLY A 77 22.40 -6.82 -10.42
N ALA A 78 21.26 -6.15 -10.27
CA ALA A 78 20.77 -5.64 -9.00
C ALA A 78 19.34 -6.12 -8.71
N THR A 79 19.07 -6.44 -7.44
CA THR A 79 17.74 -6.83 -6.98
C THR A 79 16.82 -5.62 -6.87
N VAL A 80 15.62 -5.69 -7.45
CA VAL A 80 14.53 -4.71 -7.28
C VAL A 80 13.29 -5.38 -6.70
N CYS A 81 12.45 -4.59 -6.03
CA CYS A 81 11.18 -5.06 -5.45
C CYS A 81 10.00 -4.36 -6.13
N ALA A 82 9.03 -5.16 -6.56
CA ALA A 82 7.75 -4.70 -7.10
C ALA A 82 6.63 -5.07 -6.13
N VAL A 83 5.94 -4.05 -5.61
CA VAL A 83 4.77 -4.18 -4.76
C VAL A 83 3.53 -3.88 -5.59
N ARG A 84 2.81 -4.93 -6.01
CA ARG A 84 1.57 -4.79 -6.79
C ARG A 84 0.39 -4.61 -5.85
N CYS A 85 -0.16 -3.42 -5.83
CA CYS A 85 -1.30 -3.06 -4.99
C CYS A 85 -2.60 -3.20 -5.80
N PRO A 86 -3.52 -4.11 -5.43
CA PRO A 86 -4.85 -4.10 -6.01
C PRO A 86 -5.66 -2.89 -5.51
N ARG A 87 -6.82 -2.63 -6.10
CA ARG A 87 -7.79 -1.71 -5.49
C ARG A 87 -8.41 -2.36 -4.25
N ALA A 88 -8.46 -1.63 -3.13
CA ALA A 88 -9.10 -2.09 -1.92
C ALA A 88 -10.64 -2.04 -2.02
N PRO A 89 -11.35 -2.97 -1.36
CA PRO A 89 -12.81 -2.93 -1.27
C PRO A 89 -13.31 -1.86 -0.28
N GLU A 90 -12.47 -1.44 0.66
CA GLU A 90 -12.73 -0.49 1.72
C GLU A 90 -11.58 0.53 1.85
N PRO A 91 -11.80 1.72 2.43
CA PRO A 91 -10.75 2.72 2.58
C PRO A 91 -9.65 2.26 3.53
N VAL A 92 -8.40 2.46 3.10
CA VAL A 92 -7.18 2.13 3.84
C VAL A 92 -6.56 3.40 4.39
N PHE A 93 -6.47 3.50 5.72
CA PHE A 93 -5.87 4.64 6.38
C PHE A 93 -4.45 4.32 6.88
N VAL A 94 -3.58 5.33 6.88
CA VAL A 94 -2.22 5.23 7.42
C VAL A 94 -2.21 5.77 8.84
N ALA A 95 -1.75 4.99 9.82
CA ALA A 95 -1.56 5.45 11.19
C ALA A 95 -0.30 6.32 11.31
N GLN A 96 -0.44 7.56 11.78
CA GLN A 96 0.69 8.48 11.97
C GLN A 96 0.38 9.53 13.04
N GLY A 97 1.35 9.81 13.92
CA GLY A 97 1.29 10.98 14.83
C GLY A 97 0.09 10.99 15.80
N GLY A 98 -0.44 9.82 16.17
CA GLY A 98 -1.61 9.70 17.05
C GLY A 98 -2.97 9.77 16.34
N GLY A 99 -2.98 9.91 15.01
CA GLY A 99 -4.18 9.87 14.18
C GLY A 99 -4.04 8.95 12.98
N THR A 100 -5.00 9.05 12.07
CA THR A 100 -4.99 8.32 10.81
C THR A 100 -5.26 9.25 9.63
N GLU A 101 -4.61 8.99 8.51
CA GLU A 101 -4.70 9.82 7.30
C GLU A 101 -5.16 8.98 6.10
N LEU A 102 -6.04 9.54 5.26
CA LEU A 102 -6.40 8.95 3.97
C LEU A 102 -5.45 9.48 2.90
N TRP A 103 -4.72 8.58 2.25
CA TRP A 103 -3.83 8.90 1.14
C TRP A 103 -4.42 8.37 -0.17
N VAL A 104 -4.37 9.17 -1.23
CA VAL A 104 -4.98 8.86 -2.54
C VAL A 104 -4.01 9.20 -3.67
N ARG A 105 -4.01 8.41 -4.75
CA ARG A 105 -3.27 8.73 -5.98
C ARG A 105 -4.06 9.72 -6.81
N VAL A 106 -3.49 10.89 -7.03
CA VAL A 106 -4.03 11.92 -7.92
C VAL A 106 -3.02 12.15 -9.05
N GLY A 107 -3.32 11.60 -10.22
CA GLY A 107 -2.39 11.54 -11.33
C GLY A 107 -1.12 10.76 -10.96
N ASN A 108 0.04 11.38 -11.13
CA ASN A 108 1.34 10.80 -10.74
C ASN A 108 1.73 11.10 -9.28
N SER A 109 0.88 11.77 -8.50
CA SER A 109 1.19 12.21 -7.14
C SER A 109 0.40 11.45 -6.06
N THR A 110 0.99 11.34 -4.87
CA THR A 110 0.36 10.78 -3.66
C THR A 110 -0.03 11.94 -2.74
N ARG A 111 -1.32 12.09 -2.45
CA ARG A 111 -1.89 13.23 -1.72
C ARG A 111 -2.61 12.75 -0.46
N ALA A 112 -2.40 13.44 0.66
CA ALA A 112 -3.27 13.30 1.83
C ALA A 112 -4.55 14.09 1.59
N PHE A 113 -5.69 13.50 1.92
CA PHE A 113 -6.98 14.18 1.83
C PHE A 113 -7.36 14.74 3.21
N GLY A 114 -7.87 15.98 3.21
CA GLY A 114 -8.51 16.56 4.38
C GLY A 114 -9.75 15.75 4.78
N VAL A 115 -10.29 15.99 5.98
CA VAL A 115 -11.43 15.20 6.51
C VAL A 115 -12.65 15.29 5.58
N ASP A 116 -12.98 16.49 5.09
CA ASP A 116 -14.09 16.75 4.18
C ASP A 116 -13.91 16.09 2.80
N GLU A 117 -12.70 16.16 2.26
CA GLU A 117 -12.32 15.48 1.02
C GLU A 117 -12.38 13.95 1.19
N ALA A 118 -11.87 13.43 2.31
CA ALA A 118 -11.84 12.01 2.62
C ALA A 118 -13.25 11.44 2.75
N VAL A 119 -14.14 12.10 3.48
CA VAL A 119 -15.55 11.68 3.62
C VAL A 119 -16.22 11.64 2.24
N THR A 120 -16.06 12.70 1.45
CA THR A 120 -16.66 12.79 0.11
C THR A 120 -16.09 11.72 -0.84
N TYR A 121 -14.77 11.53 -0.80
CA TYR A 121 -14.08 10.54 -1.61
C TYR A 121 -14.56 9.13 -1.27
N VAL A 122 -14.58 8.78 0.02
CA VAL A 122 -14.97 7.45 0.47
C VAL A 122 -16.39 7.11 0.05
N ALA A 123 -17.34 8.03 0.26
CA ALA A 123 -18.75 7.82 -0.09
C ALA A 123 -18.99 7.60 -1.60
N ARG A 124 -18.15 8.21 -2.45
CA ARG A 124 -18.26 8.09 -3.91
C ARG A 124 -17.48 6.90 -4.46
N HIS A 125 -16.31 6.63 -3.88
CA HIS A 125 -15.35 5.66 -4.38
C HIS A 125 -15.68 4.25 -3.91
N PHE A 126 -15.95 4.06 -2.62
CA PHE A 126 -16.23 2.75 -2.06
C PHE A 126 -17.74 2.54 -2.00
N ARG A 127 -18.22 1.48 -2.65
CA ARG A 127 -19.61 1.08 -2.60
C ARG A 127 -19.78 0.19 -1.38
N PRO A 128 -20.73 0.45 -0.46
CA PRO A 128 -21.08 -0.54 0.54
C PRO A 128 -21.58 -1.81 -0.17
N ASP A 129 -21.09 -2.97 0.24
CA ASP A 129 -21.59 -4.23 -0.28
C ASP A 129 -23.06 -4.37 0.14
N ARG A 130 -23.97 -4.32 -0.83
CA ARG A 130 -25.42 -4.43 -0.60
C ARG A 130 -25.88 -5.88 -0.45
N ARG A 131 -24.99 -6.87 -0.50
CA ARG A 131 -25.35 -8.29 -0.44
C ARG A 131 -25.56 -8.83 0.97
N SER A 132 -25.11 -8.15 2.02
CA SER A 132 -25.30 -8.58 3.41
C SER A 132 -26.70 -8.31 3.98
N ASP A 133 -27.42 -7.29 3.48
CA ASP A 133 -28.73 -6.91 4.03
C ASP A 133 -29.88 -7.83 3.57
N ALA A 134 -29.75 -8.45 2.39
CA ALA A 134 -30.80 -9.30 1.83
C ALA A 134 -30.95 -10.66 2.53
N ARG A 135 -29.94 -11.10 3.30
CA ARG A 135 -29.99 -12.39 4.03
C ARG A 135 -30.66 -12.28 5.40
N VAL A 136 -30.75 -11.09 5.99
CA VAL A 136 -31.35 -10.90 7.32
C VAL A 136 -32.88 -10.77 7.26
N ILE A 137 -33.43 -10.38 6.10
CA ILE A 137 -34.88 -10.16 5.94
C ILE A 137 -35.62 -11.43 5.47
N ALA A 138 -34.92 -12.39 4.86
CA ALA A 138 -35.53 -13.61 4.32
C ALA A 138 -35.71 -14.76 5.34
N ASP A 139 -35.26 -14.57 6.58
CA ASP A 139 -35.31 -15.57 7.68
C ASP A 139 -36.27 -15.15 8.82
N ARG A 140 -37.26 -14.30 8.52
CA ARG A 140 -38.38 -13.94 9.41
C ARG A 140 -39.71 -14.11 8.68
#